data_AF-H9WIR1-F1
#
_entry.id   AF-H9WIR1-F1
#
_cell.length_a   1.000
_cell.length_b   1.000
_cell.length_c   1.000
_cell.angle_alpha   90.00
_cell.angle_beta   90.00
_cell.angle_gamma   90.00
#
_symmetry.space_group_name_H-M   'P 1'
#
loop_
_entity.id
_entity.type
_entity.pdbx_description
1 polymer ?
#
loop_
_entity_poly.entity_id
_entity_poly.type
_entity_poly.pdbx_seq_one_letter_code
_entity_poly.pdbx_strand_id
1 'polypeptide(L)'
;GWYCIRAILWANDYQMPQSVTALPGCVVNDAGVILACGATFLWQDGRVATFSCSFLSDMSMDLIVNGSKGVLRLHDFVIPYEEDSASYFSTSNVKLTQLDTGWDSKPSENLVMTELPQESLMIQEFARLVKSVR
;
A
#
# COMPACT_ATOMS: atom_id res chain seq x y z
N GLY A 1 -4.77 -8.65 5.33
CA GLY A 1 -5.02 -7.65 6.39
C GLY A 1 -3.74 -6.98 6.87
N TRP A 2 -2.85 -7.75 7.50
CA TRP A 2 -1.61 -7.24 8.10
C TRP A 2 -0.78 -6.32 7.16
N TYR A 3 -0.50 -6.77 5.94
CA TYR A 3 0.26 -5.98 4.96
C TYR A 3 -0.43 -4.65 4.61
N CYS A 4 -1.75 -4.66 4.46
CA CYS A 4 -2.52 -3.45 4.20
C CYS A 4 -2.40 -2.45 5.35
N ILE A 5 -2.55 -2.91 6.59
CA ILE A 5 -2.42 -2.06 7.80
C ILE A 5 -1.01 -1.50 7.89
N ARG A 6 0.01 -2.32 7.63
CA ARG A 6 1.41 -1.86 7.61
C ARG A 6 1.64 -0.79 6.56
N ALA A 7 1.16 -0.98 5.33
CA ALA A 7 1.31 -0.01 4.25
C ALA A 7 0.60 1.31 4.58
N ILE A 8 -0.61 1.23 5.16
CA ILE A 8 -1.36 2.40 5.63
C ILE A 8 -0.57 3.16 6.70
N LEU A 9 0.00 2.47 7.69
CA LEU A 9 0.81 3.11 8.73
C LEU A 9 2.08 3.74 8.14
N TRP A 10 2.79 3.02 7.26
CA TRP A 10 3.97 3.54 6.57
C TRP A 10 3.67 4.84 5.80
N ALA A 11 2.58 4.86 5.03
CA ALA A 11 2.16 6.04 4.27
C ALA A 11 1.74 7.23 5.17
N ASN A 12 1.49 6.98 6.45
CA ASN A 12 1.09 7.97 7.46
C ASN A 12 2.20 8.23 8.50
N ASP A 13 3.46 7.94 8.17
CA ASP A 13 4.61 8.14 9.06
C ASP A 13 4.47 7.40 10.40
N TYR A 14 3.85 6.21 10.35
CA TYR A 14 3.53 5.36 11.49
C TYR A 14 2.71 6.03 12.60
N GLN A 15 2.10 7.19 12.32
CA GLN A 15 1.21 7.86 13.26
C GLN A 15 -0.07 7.04 13.39
N MET A 16 -0.51 6.84 14.63
CA MET A 16 -1.75 6.09 14.89
C MET A 16 -2.98 6.88 14.41
N PRO A 17 -3.97 6.21 13.80
CA PRO A 17 -5.25 6.84 13.48
C PRO A 17 -5.97 7.24 14.78
N GLN A 18 -6.82 8.26 14.68
CA GLN A 18 -7.74 8.63 15.75
C GLN A 18 -8.83 7.55 15.92
N SER A 19 -9.31 6.97 14.83
CA SER A 19 -10.30 5.90 14.86
C SER A 19 -10.15 4.93 13.69
N VAL A 20 -10.65 3.72 13.90
CA VAL A 20 -10.76 2.67 12.88
C VAL A 20 -12.18 2.12 12.91
N THR A 21 -12.79 1.95 11.74
CA THR A 21 -14.15 1.42 11.60
C THR A 21 -14.14 0.28 10.59
N ALA A 22 -14.58 -0.90 11.00
CA ALA A 22 -14.73 -2.04 10.10
C ALA A 22 -15.82 -1.75 9.05
N LEU A 23 -15.57 -2.15 7.80
CA LEU A 23 -16.59 -2.13 6.76
C LEU A 23 -17.64 -3.22 7.04
N PRO A 24 -18.91 -2.98 6.68
CA PRO A 24 -19.95 -4.00 6.79
C PRO A 24 -19.64 -5.19 5.86
N GLY A 25 -20.21 -6.36 6.17
CA GLY A 25 -20.08 -7.54 5.31
C GLY A 25 -18.83 -8.39 5.54
N CYS A 26 -18.28 -8.38 6.76
CA CYS A 26 -17.24 -9.34 7.17
C CYS A 26 -17.72 -10.78 6.94
N VAL A 27 -16.93 -11.59 6.24
CA VAL A 27 -17.21 -13.01 6.01
C VAL A 27 -16.39 -13.82 7.01
N VAL A 28 -17.07 -14.70 7.76
CA VAL A 28 -16.43 -15.61 8.70
C VAL A 28 -16.73 -17.06 8.34
N ASN A 29 -15.83 -17.99 8.67
CA ASN A 29 -16.12 -19.42 8.59
C ASN A 29 -16.87 -19.91 9.84
N ASP A 30 -17.22 -21.20 9.88
CA ASP A 30 -17.95 -21.82 10.99
C ASP A 30 -17.20 -21.75 12.34
N ALA A 31 -15.87 -21.60 12.30
CA ALA A 31 -15.04 -21.42 13.49
C ALA A 31 -14.90 -19.94 13.93
N GLY A 32 -15.57 -19.01 13.24
CA GLY A 32 -15.51 -17.57 13.52
C GLY A 32 -14.26 -16.87 12.99
N VAL A 33 -13.46 -17.53 12.15
CA VAL A 33 -12.26 -16.93 11.54
C VAL A 33 -12.69 -16.04 10.39
N ILE A 34 -12.16 -14.80 10.37
CA ILE A 34 -12.40 -13.84 9.29
C ILE A 34 -11.76 -14.35 8.00
N LEU A 35 -12.60 -14.59 7.00
CA LEU A 35 -12.20 -14.96 5.64
C LEU A 35 -12.05 -13.73 4.74
N ALA A 36 -12.88 -12.71 4.92
CA ALA A 36 -12.80 -11.46 4.18
C ALA A 36 -13.29 -10.30 5.04
N CYS A 37 -12.57 -9.19 5.01
CA CYS A 37 -12.96 -7.97 5.71
C CYS A 37 -12.27 -6.74 5.12
N GLY A 38 -12.73 -5.56 5.55
CA GLY A 38 -12.06 -4.30 5.31
C GLY A 38 -12.31 -3.33 6.45
N ALA A 39 -11.58 -2.22 6.46
CA ALA A 39 -11.77 -1.15 7.43
C ALA A 39 -11.36 0.20 6.87
N THR A 40 -11.91 1.26 7.47
CA THR A 40 -11.53 2.65 7.25
C THR A 40 -10.78 3.18 8.47
N PHE A 41 -9.74 3.98 8.23
CA PHE A 41 -8.89 4.62 9.22
C PHE A 41 -9.06 6.13 9.05
N LEU A 42 -9.16 6.85 10.17
CA LEU A 42 -9.30 8.30 10.20
C LEU A 42 -8.26 8.92 11.13
N TRP A 43 -7.53 9.91 10.65
CA TRP A 43 -6.63 10.74 11.46
C TRP A 43 -7.28 12.08 11.80
N GLN A 44 -6.83 12.71 12.88
CA GLN A 44 -7.37 13.97 13.37
C GLN A 44 -7.22 15.12 12.37
N ASP A 45 -6.21 15.07 11.50
CA ASP A 45 -5.94 16.07 10.45
C ASP A 45 -6.73 15.81 9.16
N GLY A 46 -7.64 14.84 9.15
CA GLY A 46 -8.51 14.52 8.02
C GLY A 46 -7.91 13.54 7.01
N ARG A 47 -6.69 13.01 7.23
CA ARG A 47 -6.21 11.88 6.43
C ARG A 47 -7.12 10.67 6.65
N VAL A 48 -7.31 9.90 5.57
CA VAL A 48 -8.12 8.68 5.57
C VAL A 48 -7.39 7.57 4.84
N ALA A 49 -7.65 6.34 5.25
CA ALA A 49 -7.20 5.17 4.52
C ALA A 49 -8.25 4.06 4.60
N THR A 50 -8.29 3.20 3.59
CA THR A 50 -9.15 2.02 3.56
C THR A 50 -8.35 0.81 3.13
N PHE A 51 -8.67 -0.36 3.68
CA PHE A 51 -8.21 -1.62 3.11
C PHE A 51 -9.34 -2.62 2.93
N SER A 52 -9.12 -3.57 2.04
CA SER A 52 -9.86 -4.82 1.91
C SER A 52 -8.86 -5.97 1.88
N CYS A 53 -9.18 -7.10 2.49
CA CYS A 53 -8.41 -8.34 2.36
C CYS A 53 -9.32 -9.55 2.43
N SER A 54 -8.99 -10.59 1.68
CA SER A 54 -9.87 -11.73 1.47
C SER A 54 -9.08 -12.99 1.13
N PHE A 55 -9.46 -14.13 1.69
CA PHE A 55 -9.06 -15.47 1.24
C PHE A 55 -9.94 -15.98 0.09
N LEU A 56 -11.00 -15.24 -0.26
CA LEU A 56 -12.03 -15.65 -1.22
C LEU A 56 -11.95 -14.89 -2.55
N SER A 57 -11.09 -13.87 -2.62
CA SER A 57 -10.87 -13.05 -3.81
C SER A 57 -9.56 -13.46 -4.47
N ASP A 58 -9.46 -13.21 -5.77
CA ASP A 58 -8.21 -13.46 -6.51
C ASP A 58 -7.06 -12.59 -5.98
N MET A 59 -5.83 -13.00 -6.29
CA MET A 59 -4.63 -12.35 -5.79
C MET A 59 -4.54 -10.90 -6.26
N SER A 60 -4.49 -9.97 -5.30
CA SER A 60 -4.23 -8.55 -5.52
C SER A 60 -3.42 -8.01 -4.34
N MET A 61 -2.38 -7.24 -4.68
CA MET A 61 -1.46 -6.63 -3.73
C MET A 61 -1.27 -5.16 -4.10
N ASP A 62 -2.39 -4.46 -4.28
CA ASP A 62 -2.40 -3.06 -4.68
C ASP A 62 -2.24 -2.10 -3.50
N LEU A 63 -1.47 -1.03 -3.72
CA LEU A 63 -1.36 0.12 -2.83
C LEU A 63 -1.50 1.40 -3.65
N ILE A 64 -2.40 2.28 -3.23
CA ILE A 64 -2.56 3.63 -3.79
C ILE A 64 -2.45 4.64 -2.66
N VAL A 65 -1.51 5.58 -2.79
CA VAL A 65 -1.33 6.69 -1.85
C VAL A 65 -1.54 7.99 -2.59
N ASN A 66 -2.57 8.75 -2.19
CA ASN A 66 -2.91 10.03 -2.79
C ASN A 66 -2.46 11.16 -1.86
N GLY A 67 -1.54 11.99 -2.35
CA GLY A 67 -1.15 13.24 -1.72
C GLY A 67 -1.77 14.44 -2.44
N SER A 68 -1.57 15.63 -1.87
CA SER A 68 -2.09 16.88 -2.45
C SER A 68 -1.43 17.28 -3.78
N LYS A 69 -0.27 16.70 -4.10
CA LYS A 69 0.55 17.02 -5.27
C LYS A 69 0.91 15.81 -6.12
N GLY A 70 0.42 14.63 -5.80
CA GLY A 70 0.83 13.43 -6.52
C GLY A 70 0.19 12.16 -6.00
N VAL A 71 0.31 11.10 -6.79
CA VAL A 71 -0.21 9.78 -6.46
C VAL A 71 0.90 8.76 -6.68
N LEU A 72 1.07 7.86 -5.71
CA LEU A 72 1.90 6.67 -5.79
C LEU A 72 0.99 5.44 -5.95
N ARG A 73 1.33 4.54 -6.87
CA ARG A 73 0.63 3.27 -7.08
C ARG A 73 1.61 2.12 -7.21
N LEU A 74 1.33 1.02 -6.52
CA LEU A 74 2.04 -0.24 -6.62
C LEU A 74 0.98 -1.34 -6.82
N HIS A 75 1.30 -2.34 -7.64
CA HIS A 75 0.39 -3.45 -7.96
C HIS A 75 0.79 -4.77 -7.27
N ASP A 76 2.03 -4.83 -6.80
CA ASP A 76 2.71 -6.00 -6.27
C ASP A 76 3.48 -5.65 -4.97
N PHE A 77 2.92 -4.76 -4.13
CA PHE A 77 3.69 -4.14 -3.02
C PHE A 77 4.15 -5.12 -1.93
N VAL A 78 3.57 -6.33 -1.87
CA VAL A 78 3.92 -7.34 -0.86
C VAL A 78 4.91 -8.36 -1.43
N ILE A 79 4.61 -8.92 -2.60
CA ILE A 79 5.46 -9.84 -3.34
C ILE A 79 5.53 -9.30 -4.77
N PRO A 80 6.70 -8.83 -5.22
CA PRO A 80 6.89 -8.35 -6.59
C PRO A 80 6.56 -9.42 -7.63
N TYR A 81 6.21 -9.00 -8.84
CA TYR A 81 5.98 -9.93 -9.95
C TYR A 81 7.24 -10.70 -10.37
N GLU A 82 8.40 -10.05 -10.32
CA GLU A 82 9.70 -10.62 -10.69
C GLU A 82 10.64 -10.65 -9.47
N GLU A 83 11.54 -11.63 -9.42
CA GLU A 83 12.44 -11.80 -8.25
C GLU A 83 13.56 -10.75 -8.19
N ASP A 84 13.94 -10.20 -9.35
CA ASP A 84 15.05 -9.25 -9.52
C ASP A 84 14.59 -7.81 -9.76
N SER A 85 13.28 -7.56 -9.78
CA SER A 85 12.75 -6.23 -10.02
C SER A 85 11.33 -6.01 -9.49
N ALA A 86 11.03 -4.76 -9.18
CA ALA A 86 9.69 -4.28 -8.82
C ALA A 86 9.42 -2.92 -9.48
N SER A 87 8.16 -2.57 -9.73
CA SER A 87 7.83 -1.26 -10.29
C SER A 87 6.79 -0.50 -9.47
N TYR A 88 6.82 0.83 -9.59
CA TYR A 88 5.77 1.69 -9.05
C TYR A 88 5.45 2.82 -10.02
N PHE A 89 4.18 3.20 -10.05
CA PHE A 89 3.71 4.34 -10.80
C PHE A 89 3.64 5.57 -9.92
N SER A 90 4.13 6.69 -10.43
CA SER A 90 4.05 7.98 -9.75
C SER A 90 3.49 9.06 -10.68
N THR A 91 2.71 9.96 -10.12
CA THR A 91 2.28 11.20 -10.78
C THR A 91 2.60 12.38 -9.88
N SER A 92 2.86 13.53 -10.47
CA SER A 92 3.15 14.76 -9.73
C SER A 92 2.56 15.97 -10.44
N ASN A 93 1.74 16.74 -9.72
CA ASN A 93 1.12 17.99 -10.13
C ASN A 93 0.41 17.93 -11.50
N VAL A 94 -0.19 16.78 -11.83
CA VAL A 94 -0.91 16.56 -13.09
C VAL A 94 -2.11 17.48 -13.17
N LYS A 95 -2.31 18.10 -14.33
CA LYS A 95 -3.48 18.94 -14.64
C LYS A 95 -4.19 18.44 -15.88
N LEU A 96 -5.42 18.91 -16.04
CA LEU A 96 -6.17 18.67 -17.27
C LEU A 96 -5.66 19.57 -18.40
N THR A 97 -5.62 19.03 -19.61
CA THR A 97 -5.38 19.81 -20.83
C THR A 97 -6.59 20.69 -21.15
N GLN A 98 -6.45 21.59 -22.12
CA GLN A 98 -7.56 22.44 -22.54
C GLN A 98 -8.80 21.61 -22.91
N LEU A 99 -9.97 22.06 -22.47
CA LEU A 99 -11.27 21.39 -22.62
C LEU A 99 -11.37 20.03 -21.91
N ASP A 100 -10.51 19.76 -20.92
CA ASP A 100 -10.51 18.52 -20.11
C ASP A 100 -10.42 17.23 -20.96
N THR A 101 -9.76 17.33 -22.11
CA THR A 101 -9.63 16.24 -23.10
C THR A 101 -8.52 15.24 -22.78
N GLY A 102 -7.70 15.52 -21.76
CA GLY A 102 -6.54 14.72 -21.40
C GLY A 102 -5.81 15.26 -20.18
N TRP A 103 -4.69 14.61 -19.84
CA TRP A 103 -3.79 15.03 -18.76
C TRP A 103 -2.51 15.61 -19.37
N ASP A 104 -1.99 16.68 -18.78
CA ASP A 104 -0.77 17.36 -19.25
C ASP A 104 0.50 16.50 -19.09
N SER A 105 0.43 15.50 -18.21
CA SER A 105 1.47 14.54 -17.95
C SER A 105 0.86 13.18 -17.60
N LYS A 106 1.54 12.11 -17.98
CA LYS A 106 1.12 10.74 -17.69
C LYS A 106 1.80 10.23 -16.41
N PRO A 107 1.21 9.24 -15.71
CA PRO A 107 1.95 8.49 -14.70
C PRO A 107 3.26 7.95 -15.27
N SER A 108 4.35 8.14 -14.53
CA SER A 108 5.63 7.51 -14.84
C SER A 108 5.72 6.18 -14.10
N GLU A 109 6.07 5.13 -14.82
CA GLU A 109 6.50 3.88 -14.21
C GLU A 109 7.98 3.98 -13.86
N ASN A 110 8.34 3.55 -12.66
CA ASN A 110 9.71 3.55 -12.17
C ASN A 110 10.06 2.11 -11.79
N LEU A 111 11.03 1.53 -12.50
CA LEU A 111 11.55 0.20 -12.24
C LEU A 111 12.66 0.26 -11.20
N VAL A 112 12.63 -0.65 -10.23
CA VAL A 112 13.64 -0.84 -9.19
C VAL A 112 14.22 -2.23 -9.37
N MET A 113 15.51 -2.29 -9.71
CA MET A 113 16.24 -3.56 -9.80
C MET A 113 16.79 -3.95 -8.43
N THR A 114 16.80 -5.24 -8.14
CA THR A 114 17.35 -5.80 -6.91
C THR A 114 18.38 -6.87 -7.23
N GLU A 115 19.57 -6.77 -6.66
CA GLU A 115 20.63 -7.78 -6.80
C GLU A 115 20.31 -9.08 -6.05
N LEU A 116 19.43 -9.00 -5.05
CA LEU A 116 19.00 -10.11 -4.21
C LEU A 116 17.47 -10.09 -4.08
N PRO A 117 16.84 -11.26 -3.86
CA PRO A 117 15.40 -11.33 -3.64
C PRO A 117 14.95 -10.48 -2.45
N GLN A 118 13.72 -9.98 -2.49
CA GLN A 118 13.16 -9.09 -1.48
C GLN A 118 13.33 -9.64 -0.05
N GLU A 119 13.11 -10.93 0.16
CA GLU A 119 13.24 -11.59 1.47
C GLU A 119 14.67 -11.49 2.00
N SER A 120 15.66 -11.64 1.12
CA SER A 120 17.08 -11.51 1.49
C SER A 120 17.38 -10.08 1.92
N LEU A 121 16.87 -9.10 1.18
CA LEU A 121 17.00 -7.68 1.52
C LEU A 121 16.30 -7.34 2.85
N MET A 122 15.12 -7.91 3.09
CA MET A 122 14.38 -7.73 4.36
C MET A 122 15.14 -8.29 5.56
N ILE A 123 15.76 -9.47 5.44
CA ILE A 123 16.58 -10.05 6.52
C ILE A 123 17.84 -9.24 6.77
N GLN A 124 18.50 -8.76 5.72
CA GLN A 124 19.67 -7.88 5.86
C GLN A 124 19.32 -6.57 6.56
N GLU A 125 18.20 -5.95 6.17
CA GLU A 125 17.74 -4.71 6.81
C GLU A 125 17.34 -4.93 8.26
N PHE A 126 16.65 -6.04 8.55
CA PHE A 126 16.35 -6.43 9.94
C PHE A 126 17.64 -6.59 10.77
N ALA A 127 18.63 -7.32 10.26
CA ALA A 127 19.91 -7.50 10.95
C ALA A 127 20.63 -6.16 11.19
N ARG A 128 20.60 -5.25 10.20
CA ARG A 128 21.16 -3.90 10.30
C ARG A 128 20.48 -3.08 11.40
N LEU A 129 19.15 -3.11 11.45
CA LEU A 129 18.34 -2.41 12.44
C LEU A 129 18.59 -2.96 13.85
N VAL A 130 18.58 -4.28 14.04
CA VAL A 130 18.82 -4.91 15.34
C VAL A 130 20.22 -4.57 15.87
N LYS A 131 21.24 -4.54 15.00
CA LYS A 131 22.59 -4.14 15.40
C LYS A 131 22.67 -2.71 15.93
N SER A 132 21.74 -1.84 15.54
CA SER A 132 21.65 -0.45 16.01
C SER A 132 20.90 -0.29 17.34
N VAL A 133 20.22 -1.33 17.80
CA VAL A 133 19.55 -1.35 19.11
C VAL A 133 20.61 -1.67 20.17
N ARG A 134 20.79 -0.75 21.12
CA ARG A 134 21.62 -0.94 22.31
C ARG A 134 20.74 -1.24 23.51
#